data_AF-A0A2V7K5X1-F1
#
_entry.id   AF-A0A2V7K5X1-F1
#
_cell.length_a   1.000
_cell.length_b   1.000
_cell.length_c   1.000
_cell.angle_alpha   90.00
_cell.angle_beta   90.00
_cell.angle_gamma   90.00
#
_symmetry.space_group_name_H-M   'P 1'
#
loop_
_entity.id
_entity.type
_entity.pdbx_description
1 polymer ?
#
loop_
_entity_poly.entity_id
_entity_poly.type
_entity_poly.pdbx_seq_one_letter_code
_entity_poly.pdbx_strand_id
1 'polypeptide(L)' 'EREFLIVTECGLSDRLLLEVPEKKFYKSCKLCQYMKMITLEGTRDALRALAPEITIPEDVRVRAAAALERMLELGG' A
#
# COMPACT_ATOMS: atom_id res chain seq x y z
N GLU A 1 9.42 -22.38 18.35
CA GLU A 1 9.29 -21.81 16.99
C GLU A 1 8.17 -20.77 17.01
N ARG A 2 8.33 -19.62 16.34
CA ARG A 2 7.29 -18.58 16.28
C ARG A 2 6.64 -18.64 14.91
N GLU A 3 5.48 -19.29 14.84
CA GLU A 3 4.68 -19.40 13.64
C GLU A 3 3.53 -18.36 13.66
N PHE A 4 3.20 -17.81 12.50
CA PHE A 4 2.18 -16.76 12.37
C PHE A 4 1.23 -17.06 11.21
N LEU A 5 -0.06 -16.77 11.40
CA LEU A 5 -1.04 -16.76 10.33
C LEU A 5 -1.32 -15.31 9.91
N ILE A 6 -1.04 -14.99 8.65
CA ILE A 6 -1.25 -13.67 8.08
C ILE A 6 -2.59 -13.66 7.34
N VAL A 7 -3.54 -12.88 7.87
CA VAL A 7 -4.89 -12.74 7.35
C VAL A 7 -5.08 -11.33 6.78
N THR A 8 -4.40 -11.07 5.66
CA THR A 8 -4.48 -9.79 4.95
C THR A 8 -4.15 -9.98 3.46
N GLU A 9 -3.76 -8.91 2.76
CA GLU A 9 -3.36 -8.93 1.36
C GLU A 9 -2.08 -9.76 1.12
N CYS A 10 -2.00 -10.46 -0.01
CA CYS A 10 -0.93 -11.41 -0.31
C CYS A 10 0.46 -10.78 -0.34
N GLY A 11 0.58 -9.56 -0.87
CA GLY A 11 1.83 -8.81 -0.98
C GLY A 11 2.47 -8.50 0.37
N LEU A 12 1.69 -8.28 1.43
CA LEU A 12 2.28 -8.14 2.78
C LEU A 12 2.91 -9.45 3.25
N SER A 13 2.24 -10.58 3.00
CA SER A 13 2.75 -11.89 3.41
C SER A 13 4.07 -12.22 2.68
N ASP A 14 4.14 -11.89 1.39
CA ASP A 14 5.36 -12.10 0.60
C ASP A 14 6.50 -11.19 1.07
N ARG A 15 6.20 -9.94 1.43
CA ARG A 15 7.17 -9.01 2.03
C ARG A 15 7.73 -9.52 3.36
N LEU A 16 6.87 -10.02 4.26
CA LEU A 16 7.30 -10.54 5.56
C LEU A 16 8.22 -11.75 5.45
N LEU A 17 7.99 -12.63 4.46
CA LEU A 17 8.87 -13.77 4.17
C LEU A 17 10.28 -13.33 3.74
N LEU A 18 10.40 -12.18 3.08
CA LEU A 18 11.69 -11.62 2.65
C LEU A 18 12.39 -10.86 3.78
N GLU A 19 11.65 -10.07 4.55
CA GLU A 19 12.21 -9.21 5.61
C GLU A 19 12.57 -9.97 6.89
N VAL A 20 11.85 -11.07 7.19
CA VAL A 20 11.98 -11.78 8.47
C VAL A 20 12.01 -13.31 8.24
N PRO A 21 13.02 -13.82 7.49
CA PRO A 21 13.04 -15.20 6.99
C PRO A 21 13.17 -16.26 8.08
N GLU A 22 13.57 -15.90 9.30
CA GLU A 22 13.69 -16.81 10.43
C GLU A 22 12.35 -17.20 11.07
N LYS A 23 11.27 -16.48 10.73
CA LYS A 23 9.91 -16.77 11.20
C LYS A 23 9.12 -17.51 10.14
N LYS A 24 8.18 -18.35 10.59
CA LYS A 24 7.32 -19.12 9.69
C LYS A 24 5.97 -18.44 9.55
N PHE A 25 5.62 -18.08 8.31
CA PHE A 25 4.36 -17.42 7.98
C PHE A 25 3.46 -18.33 7.15
N TYR A 26 2.26 -18.59 7.64
CA TYR A 26 1.16 -19.15 6.86
C TYR A 26 0.32 -17.99 6.32
N LYS A 27 -0.05 -18.02 5.05
CA LYS A 27 -0.76 -16.92 4.40
C LYS A 27 -2.13 -17.33 3.88
N SER A 28 -3.17 -16.57 4.24
CA SER A 28 -4.42 -16.60 3.48
C SER A 28 -4.28 -15.59 2.33
N CYS A 29 -4.13 -16.05 1.09
CA CYS A 29 -3.91 -15.11 -0.01
C CYS A 29 -5.26 -14.54 -0.49
N LYS A 30 -5.50 -13.26 -0.17
CA LYS A 30 -6.51 -12.42 -0.82
C LYS A 30 -5.82 -11.36 -1.67
N LEU A 31 -5.88 -11.53 -2.98
CA LEU A 31 -5.24 -10.62 -3.92
C LEU A 31 -6.16 -9.43 -4.22
N CYS A 32 -5.69 -8.21 -3.99
CA CYS A 32 -6.42 -7.02 -4.40
C CYS A 32 -6.17 -6.74 -5.89
N GLN A 33 -7.19 -6.95 -6.72
CA GLN A 33 -7.09 -6.71 -8.18
C GLN A 33 -6.64 -5.28 -8.51
N TYR A 34 -7.10 -4.28 -7.75
CA TYR A 34 -6.76 -2.88 -7.99
C TYR A 34 -5.29 -2.56 -7.68
N MET A 35 -4.72 -3.18 -6.63
CA MET A 35 -3.29 -3.02 -6.33
C MET A 35 -2.42 -3.65 -7.42
N LYS A 36 -2.88 -4.72 -8.07
CA LYS A 36 -2.15 -5.38 -9.16
C LYS A 36 -2.34 -4.75 -10.54
N MET A 37 -3.11 -3.65 -10.64
CA MET A 37 -3.10 -2.82 -11.86
C MET A 37 -1.76 -2.06 -12.02
N ILE A 38 -0.99 -1.89 -10.94
CA ILE A 38 0.33 -1.24 -11.00
C ILE A 38 1.36 -2.28 -11.48
N THR A 39 1.86 -2.10 -12.70
CA THR A 39 2.89 -2.96 -13.32
C THR A 39 4.23 -2.22 -13.45
N LEU A 40 5.31 -2.96 -13.71
CA LEU A 40 6.63 -2.36 -13.94
C LEU A 40 6.63 -1.50 -15.21
N GLU A 41 5.95 -1.96 -16.27
CA GLU A 41 5.79 -1.23 -17.52
C GLU A 41 4.97 0.05 -17.31
N GLY A 42 3.84 -0.06 -16.60
CA GLY A 42 2.99 1.09 -16.28
C GLY A 42 3.73 2.13 -15.44
N THR A 43 4.52 1.67 -14.46
CA THR A 43 5.36 2.55 -13.62
C THR A 43 6.44 3.26 -14.45
N ARG A 44 7.15 2.51 -15.30
CA ARG A 44 8.15 3.07 -16.22
C ARG A 44 7.53 4.13 -17.13
N ASP A 45 6.38 3.84 -17.71
CA ASP A 45 5.72 4.74 -18.65
C ASP A 45 5.18 5.99 -17.94
N ALA A 46 4.66 5.84 -16.71
CA ALA A 46 4.25 6.96 -15.88
C ALA A 46 5.42 7.89 -15.55
N LEU A 47 6.59 7.34 -15.21
CA LEU A 47 7.80 8.14 -14.94
C LEU A 47 8.32 8.86 -16.19
N ARG A 48 8.23 8.23 -17.36
CA ARG A 48 8.64 8.85 -18.65
C ARG A 48 7.70 9.97 -19.06
N ALA A 49 6.41 9.80 -18.84
CA ALA A 49 5.39 10.76 -19.24
C ALA A 49 5.10 11.83 -18.16
N LEU A 50 5.58 11.63 -16.92
CA LEU A 50 5.16 12.38 -15.73
C LEU A 50 3.62 12.45 -15.60
N ALA A 51 2.96 11.32 -15.89
CA ALA A 51 1.51 11.21 -15.97
C ALA A 51 1.03 9.83 -15.46
N PRO A 52 -0.22 9.70 -15.01
CA PRO A 52 -1.23 10.75 -14.90
C PRO A 52 -0.97 11.70 -13.73
N GLU A 53 -1.24 12.99 -13.94
CA GLU A 53 -1.36 13.95 -12.85
C GLU A 53 -2.69 13.71 -12.12
N ILE A 54 -2.65 13.71 -10.79
CA ILE A 54 -3.84 13.57 -9.95
C ILE A 54 -4.28 14.97 -9.52
N THR A 55 -5.39 15.44 -10.09
CA THR A 55 -6.03 16.70 -9.70
C THR A 55 -7.21 16.44 -8.77
N ILE A 56 -7.32 17.22 -7.70
CA ILE A 56 -8.40 17.12 -6.71
C ILE A 56 -9.01 18.53 -6.56
N PRO A 57 -10.35 18.67 -6.53
CA PRO A 57 -11.00 19.95 -6.22
C PRO A 57 -10.53 20.52 -4.89
N GLU A 58 -10.28 21.83 -4.84
CA GLU A 58 -9.65 22.48 -3.69
C GLU A 58 -10.48 22.35 -2.40
N ASP A 59 -11.80 22.43 -2.51
CA ASP A 59 -12.73 22.27 -1.39
C ASP A 59 -12.67 20.85 -0.79
N VAL A 60 -12.51 19.82 -1.63
CA VAL A 60 -12.30 18.43 -1.21
C VAL A 60 -10.92 18.29 -0.57
N ARG A 61 -9.87 18.82 -1.20
CA ARG A 61 -8.48 18.73 -0.73
C ARG A 61 -8.33 19.31 0.67
N VAL A 62 -8.82 20.53 0.91
CA VAL A 62 -8.69 21.24 2.20
C VAL A 62 -9.39 20.47 3.33
N ARG A 63 -10.59 19.95 3.08
CA ARG A 63 -11.34 19.18 4.09
C ARG A 63 -10.69 17.85 4.41
N ALA A 64 -10.19 17.14 3.40
CA ALA A 64 -9.47 15.88 3.59
C ALA A 64 -8.15 16.10 4.34
N ALA A 65 -7.40 17.15 4.00
CA ALA A 65 -6.14 17.50 4.67
C ALA A 65 -6.34 17.75 6.17
N ALA A 66 -7.37 18.50 6.57
CA ALA A 66 -7.65 18.76 7.98
C ALA A 66 -7.94 17.48 8.80
N ALA A 67 -8.59 16.48 8.20
CA ALA A 67 -8.81 15.19 8.86
C ALA A 67 -7.52 14.38 9.02
N LEU A 68 -6.67 14.38 7.98
CA LEU A 68 -5.37 13.70 8.01
C LEU A 68 -4.41 14.36 8.99
N GLU A 69 -4.36 15.70 9.05
CA GLU A 69 -3.47 16.43 9.94
C GLU A 69 -3.79 16.13 11.41
N ARG A 70 -5.08 16.12 11.79
CA ARG A 70 -5.50 15.69 13.14
C ARG A 70 -5.14 14.24 13.44
N MET A 71 -5.26 13.34 12.46
CA MET A 71 -4.85 11.94 12.65
C MET A 71 -3.36 11.84 12.95
N LEU A 72 -2.53 12.65 12.27
CA LEU A 72 -1.08 12.69 12.47
C LEU A 72 -0.71 13.33 13.81
N GLU A 73 -1.40 14.40 14.23
CA GLU A 73 -1.21 15.04 15.55
C GLU A 73 -1.46 14.06 16.71
N LEU A 74 -2.41 13.12 16.53
CA LEU A 74 -2.76 12.12 17.53
C LEU A 74 -1.91 10.84 17.45
N GLY A 75 -1.27 10.58 16.31
CA GLY A 75 -0.60 9.31 16.00
C GLY A 75 0.85 9.19 16.47
N GLY A 76 1.31 10.13 17.31
CA GLY A 76 2.63 10.09 17.95
C GLY A 76 2.81 8.93 18.93
#